data_AF-A0A2A3Y7E9-F1
#
_entry.id   AF-A0A2A3Y7E9-F1
#
_cell.length_a   1.000
_cell.length_b   1.000
_cell.length_c   1.000
_cell.angle_alpha   90.00
_cell.angle_beta   90.00
_cell.angle_gamma   90.00
#
_symmetry.space_group_name_H-M   'P 1'
#
loop_
_entity.id
_entity.type
_entity.pdbx_description
1 polymer ?
#
loop_
_entity_poly.entity_id
_entity_poly.type
_entity_poly.pdbx_seq_one_letter_code
_entity_poly.pdbx_strand_id
1 'polypeptide(L)'
;MASMTDYPKKALLIDGKFGKFTIYAMQYFLKYKAGGLYQRSCDGIWGYYTALALQYFLKNKGYYTYAVDGNAGERTWGALTSYIHAATGWHYIHPPLSWPTSGMTKVIQRWMNSVR
;
A
#
# COMPACT_ATOMS: atom_id res chain seq x y z
N MET A 1 24.92 10.52 2.75
CA MET A 1 24.39 9.78 1.59
C MET A 1 23.36 8.79 2.12
N ALA A 2 22.12 8.79 1.61
CA ALA A 2 21.08 7.89 2.10
C ALA A 2 21.43 6.45 1.73
N SER A 3 21.64 5.60 2.74
CA SER A 3 22.05 4.20 2.59
C SER A 3 21.01 3.37 1.83
N MET A 4 21.47 2.66 0.81
CA MET A 4 20.75 1.66 0.03
C MET A 4 20.61 0.34 0.82
N THR A 5 19.88 0.32 1.95
CA THR A 5 19.76 -0.92 2.76
C THR A 5 18.38 -1.26 3.33
N ASP A 6 17.37 -0.40 3.24
CA ASP A 6 16.19 -0.56 4.11
C ASP A 6 14.97 -1.21 3.45
N TYR A 7 15.13 -1.82 2.28
CA TYR A 7 14.20 -2.90 1.93
C TYR A 7 14.32 -3.96 3.03
N PRO A 8 13.24 -4.42 3.70
CA PRO A 8 13.39 -5.64 4.48
C PRO A 8 13.73 -6.73 3.47
N LYS A 9 15.02 -7.11 3.37
CA LYS A 9 15.50 -8.27 2.60
C LYS A 9 14.70 -9.53 2.97
N LYS A 10 14.11 -9.51 4.17
CA LYS A 10 13.22 -10.52 4.71
C LYS A 10 11.77 -10.23 4.37
N ALA A 11 11.02 -11.30 4.15
CA ALA A 11 9.60 -11.16 3.91
C ALA A 11 8.83 -10.53 5.08
N LEU A 12 7.84 -9.69 4.79
CA LEU A 12 6.89 -9.21 5.80
C LEU A 12 6.22 -10.41 6.46
N LEU A 13 6.17 -10.36 7.78
CA LEU A 13 5.34 -11.25 8.57
C LEU A 13 3.87 -11.00 8.22
N ILE A 14 3.09 -12.07 8.00
CA ILE A 14 1.65 -11.98 7.73
C ILE A 14 0.90 -11.95 9.07
N ASP A 15 1.15 -10.90 9.86
CA ASP A 15 0.59 -10.72 11.21
C ASP A 15 -0.75 -9.97 11.22
N GLY A 16 -1.14 -9.37 10.09
CA GLY A 16 -2.33 -8.54 10.01
C GLY A 16 -2.20 -7.21 10.76
N LYS A 17 -0.97 -6.75 11.04
CA LYS A 17 -0.72 -5.42 11.61
C LYS A 17 -0.22 -4.47 10.53
N PHE A 18 -0.99 -3.43 10.22
CA PHE A 18 -0.59 -2.42 9.25
C PHE A 18 0.36 -1.42 9.91
N GLY A 19 1.48 -1.94 10.41
CA GLY A 19 2.48 -1.19 11.16
C GLY A 19 3.65 -0.74 10.30
N LYS A 20 4.70 -0.27 10.98
CA LYS A 20 5.88 0.38 10.37
C LYS A 20 6.44 -0.36 9.15
N PHE A 21 6.66 -1.66 9.24
CA PHE A 21 7.25 -2.43 8.15
C PHE A 21 6.31 -2.57 6.95
N THR A 22 5.01 -2.76 7.18
CA THR A 22 4.01 -2.82 6.11
C THR A 22 3.89 -1.47 5.40
N ILE A 23 3.89 -0.37 6.16
CA ILE A 23 3.86 1.00 5.62
C ILE A 23 5.13 1.28 4.82
N TYR A 24 6.29 0.93 5.37
CA TYR A 24 7.58 1.12 4.69
C TYR A 24 7.59 0.38 3.35
N ALA A 25 7.14 -0.89 3.33
CA ALA A 25 7.05 -1.67 2.10
C ALA A 25 6.12 -1.03 1.07
N MET A 26 4.99 -0.47 1.51
CA MET A 26 4.08 0.30 0.63
C MET A 26 4.78 1.53 0.04
N GLN A 27 5.44 2.35 0.86
CA GLN A 27 6.17 3.52 0.38
C GLN A 27 7.26 3.13 -0.61
N TYR A 28 8.00 2.05 -0.33
CA TYR A 28 9.05 1.54 -1.20
C TYR A 28 8.47 1.08 -2.55
N PHE A 29 7.38 0.31 -2.54
CA PHE A 29 6.68 -0.10 -3.76
C PHE A 29 6.25 1.13 -4.57
N LEU A 30 5.62 2.11 -3.92
CA LEU A 30 5.16 3.34 -4.58
C LEU A 30 6.31 4.16 -5.16
N LYS A 31 7.47 4.14 -4.50
CA LYS A 31 8.67 4.85 -4.93
C LYS A 31 9.36 4.17 -6.11
N TYR A 32 9.55 2.86 -6.06
CA TYR A 32 10.45 2.17 -6.99
C TYR A 32 9.76 1.26 -8.00
N LYS A 33 8.55 0.79 -7.71
CA LYS A 33 7.83 -0.21 -8.53
C LYS A 33 6.56 0.35 -9.16
N ALA A 34 5.99 1.41 -8.59
CA ALA A 34 4.79 2.06 -9.09
C ALA A 34 5.06 3.29 -9.98
N GLY A 35 6.23 3.37 -10.62
CA GLY A 35 6.57 4.48 -11.52
C GLY A 35 6.98 5.78 -10.82
N GLY A 36 7.56 5.71 -9.61
CA GLY A 36 8.11 6.91 -8.96
C GLY A 36 7.11 7.81 -8.23
N LEU A 37 5.92 7.29 -7.92
CA LEU A 37 4.80 8.08 -7.36
C LEU A 37 5.05 8.57 -5.92
N TYR A 38 5.98 7.95 -5.19
CA TYR A 38 6.38 8.39 -3.86
C TYR A 38 7.81 8.93 -3.86
N GLN A 39 7.96 10.26 -3.82
CA GLN A 39 9.25 10.92 -3.97
C GLN A 39 9.98 11.21 -2.63
N ARG A 40 9.34 10.90 -1.49
CA ARG A 40 9.89 11.14 -0.14
C ARG A 40 10.72 9.95 0.37
N SER A 41 11.30 10.11 1.55
CA SER A 41 11.99 9.02 2.26
C SER A 41 10.98 7.98 2.74
N CYS A 42 11.31 6.69 2.57
CA CYS A 42 10.53 5.62 3.20
C CYS A 42 10.89 5.60 4.68
N ASP A 43 9.93 5.90 5.54
CA ASP A 43 10.09 6.02 7.00
C ASP A 43 9.20 5.03 7.78
N GLY A 44 8.28 4.36 7.09
CA GLY A 44 7.29 3.49 7.70
C GLY A 44 6.22 4.24 8.49
N ILE A 45 6.05 5.54 8.25
CA ILE A 45 5.01 6.38 8.86
C ILE A 45 3.98 6.71 7.79
N TRP A 46 2.72 6.38 8.07
CA TRP A 46 1.65 6.72 7.14
C TRP A 46 1.31 8.19 7.28
N GLY A 47 1.39 8.90 6.16
CA GLY A 47 1.10 10.32 6.11
C GLY A 47 0.48 10.69 4.78
N TYR A 48 0.11 11.97 4.67
CA TYR A 48 -0.56 12.57 3.52
C TYR A 48 0.04 12.14 2.17
N TYR A 49 1.37 12.21 2.02
CA TYR A 49 2.03 11.89 0.76
C TYR A 49 2.05 10.39 0.43
N THR A 50 2.00 9.51 1.44
CA THR A 50 1.88 8.07 1.23
C THR A 50 0.49 7.74 0.69
N ALA A 51 -0.55 8.37 1.26
CA ALA A 51 -1.92 8.23 0.79
C ALA A 51 -2.13 8.80 -0.62
N LEU A 52 -1.59 9.99 -0.92
CA LEU A 52 -1.62 10.57 -2.26
C LEU A 52 -0.98 9.63 -3.30
N ALA A 53 0.22 9.13 -3.01
CA ALA A 53 0.93 8.24 -3.92
C ALA A 53 0.15 6.94 -4.17
N LEU A 54 -0.49 6.38 -3.13
CA LEU A 54 -1.37 5.22 -3.28
C LEU A 54 -2.59 5.55 -4.16
N GLN A 55 -3.26 6.68 -3.94
CA GLN A 55 -4.41 7.10 -4.74
C GLN A 55 -4.04 7.31 -6.20
N TYR A 56 -2.92 7.97 -6.49
CA TYR A 56 -2.41 8.11 -7.87
C TYR A 56 -2.09 6.77 -8.50
N PHE A 57 -1.46 5.86 -7.76
CA PHE A 57 -1.18 4.51 -8.25
C PHE A 57 -2.48 3.80 -8.66
N LEU A 58 -3.47 3.79 -7.78
CA LEU A 58 -4.75 3.13 -8.04
C LEU A 58 -5.52 3.82 -9.17
N LYS A 59 -5.43 5.15 -9.28
CA LYS A 59 -6.02 5.92 -10.38
C LYS A 59 -5.37 5.58 -11.71
N ASN A 60 -4.05 5.50 -11.76
CA ASN A 60 -3.29 5.08 -12.95
C ASN A 60 -3.58 3.63 -13.35
N LYS A 61 -3.96 2.78 -12.39
CA LYS A 61 -4.41 1.40 -12.64
C LYS A 61 -5.89 1.30 -12.98
N GLY A 62 -6.66 2.39 -12.93
CA GLY A 62 -8.10 2.40 -13.23
C GLY A 62 -9.01 1.96 -12.08
N TYR A 63 -8.49 1.81 -10.86
CA TYR A 63 -9.26 1.36 -9.69
C TYR A 63 -9.73 2.50 -8.78
N TYR A 64 -9.27 3.73 -9.01
CA TYR A 64 -9.62 4.89 -8.18
C TYR A 64 -10.11 6.06 -9.04
N THR A 65 -11.42 6.30 -9.03
CA THR A 65 -12.09 7.32 -9.84
C THR A 65 -12.36 8.63 -9.09
N TYR A 66 -12.09 8.66 -7.78
CA TYR A 66 -12.34 9.82 -6.92
C TYR A 66 -11.22 10.86 -6.98
N ALA A 67 -11.42 11.97 -6.27
CA ALA A 67 -10.42 13.00 -6.06
C ALA A 67 -9.24 12.44 -5.27
N VAL A 68 -8.02 12.83 -5.65
CA VAL A 68 -6.80 12.48 -4.92
C VAL A 68 -6.61 13.54 -3.83
N ASP A 69 -6.90 13.18 -2.59
CA ASP A 69 -7.00 14.11 -1.45
C ASP A 69 -5.98 13.83 -0.34
N GLY A 70 -5.19 12.75 -0.46
CA GLY A 70 -4.20 12.36 0.54
C GLY A 70 -4.81 11.82 1.84
N ASN A 71 -6.11 11.51 1.83
CA ASN A 71 -6.81 10.83 2.91
C ASN A 71 -7.17 9.41 2.48
N ALA A 72 -6.52 8.42 3.09
CA ALA A 72 -6.79 7.02 2.81
C ALA A 72 -7.97 6.53 3.67
N GLY A 73 -9.20 6.77 3.19
CA GLY A 73 -10.41 6.20 3.75
C GLY A 73 -10.94 4.99 2.96
N GLU A 74 -12.19 4.63 3.20
CA GLU A 74 -12.89 3.49 2.59
C GLU A 74 -12.67 3.35 1.08
N ARG A 75 -12.78 4.45 0.33
CA ARG A 75 -12.63 4.43 -1.13
C ARG A 75 -11.22 4.01 -1.56
N THR A 76 -10.20 4.50 -0.85
CA THR A 76 -8.79 4.21 -1.18
C THR A 76 -8.47 2.74 -0.87
N TRP A 77 -8.93 2.26 0.29
CA TRP A 77 -8.71 0.87 0.71
C TRP A 77 -9.54 -0.14 -0.09
N GLY A 78 -10.78 0.20 -0.43
CA GLY A 78 -11.62 -0.57 -1.34
C GLY A 78 -10.96 -0.71 -2.71
N ALA A 79 -10.51 0.39 -3.30
CA ALA A 79 -9.79 0.37 -4.57
C ALA A 79 -8.50 -0.48 -4.52
N LEU A 80 -7.73 -0.38 -3.44
CA LEU A 80 -6.54 -1.23 -3.27
C LEU A 80 -6.92 -2.72 -3.21
N THR A 81 -7.99 -3.07 -2.50
CA THR A 81 -8.44 -4.46 -2.40
C THR A 81 -8.91 -4.99 -3.75
N SER A 82 -9.68 -4.20 -4.51
CA SER A 82 -10.11 -4.54 -5.87
C SER A 82 -8.91 -4.73 -6.82
N TYR A 83 -7.90 -3.86 -6.72
CA TYR A 83 -6.67 -3.99 -7.49
C TYR A 83 -5.93 -5.29 -7.13
N ILE A 84 -5.73 -5.58 -5.85
CA ILE A 84 -5.04 -6.80 -5.40
C ILE A 84 -5.81 -8.05 -5.85
N HIS A 85 -7.14 -8.04 -5.70
CA HIS A 85 -7.98 -9.15 -6.15
C HIS A 85 -7.82 -9.39 -7.65
N ALA A 86 -7.90 -8.35 -8.47
CA ALA A 86 -7.70 -8.50 -9.90
C ALA A 86 -6.28 -8.96 -10.27
N ALA A 87 -5.26 -8.54 -9.51
CA ALA A 87 -3.86 -8.89 -9.77
C ALA A 87 -3.46 -10.29 -9.30
N THR A 88 -4.10 -10.84 -8.26
CA THR A 88 -3.65 -12.10 -7.62
C THR A 88 -4.74 -13.12 -7.31
N GLY A 89 -6.02 -12.77 -7.42
CA GLY A 89 -7.14 -13.56 -6.93
C GLY A 89 -7.40 -13.43 -5.41
N TRP A 90 -6.57 -12.71 -4.67
CA TRP A 90 -6.73 -12.55 -3.22
C TRP A 90 -7.67 -11.40 -2.89
N HIS A 91 -8.73 -11.69 -2.13
CA HIS A 91 -9.74 -10.70 -1.79
C HIS A 91 -9.95 -10.58 -0.29
N TYR A 92 -10.46 -9.43 0.12
CA TYR A 92 -11.01 -9.19 1.45
C TYR A 92 -12.39 -8.54 1.29
N ILE A 93 -13.40 -9.08 1.98
CA ILE A 93 -14.82 -8.81 1.68
C ILE A 93 -15.31 -7.48 2.28
N HIS A 94 -14.55 -6.86 3.19
CA HIS A 94 -15.02 -5.70 3.97
C HIS A 94 -14.03 -4.52 3.93
N PRO A 95 -14.10 -3.59 2.96
CA PRO A 95 -13.24 -2.41 3.00
C PRO A 95 -13.44 -1.63 4.31
N PRO A 96 -12.35 -1.27 5.02
CA PRO A 96 -12.45 -0.53 6.26
C PRO A 96 -12.85 0.93 6.01
N LEU A 97 -13.56 1.53 6.97
CA LEU A 97 -13.93 2.95 6.90
C LEU A 97 -12.72 3.91 6.89
N SER A 98 -11.61 3.53 7.56
CA SER A 98 -10.45 4.42 7.75
C SER A 98 -9.08 3.74 7.73
N TRP A 99 -8.86 2.68 8.50
CA TRP A 99 -7.56 2.01 8.60
C TRP A 99 -7.65 0.51 8.28
N PRO A 100 -6.66 -0.10 7.59
CA PRO A 100 -6.68 -1.51 7.25
C PRO A 100 -6.98 -2.41 8.45
N THR A 101 -8.01 -3.24 8.34
CA THR A 101 -8.30 -4.28 9.32
C THR A 101 -7.22 -5.36 9.31
N SER A 102 -7.24 -6.25 10.31
CA SER A 102 -6.28 -7.36 10.34
C SER A 102 -6.38 -8.28 9.12
N GLY A 103 -7.60 -8.62 8.69
CA GLY A 103 -7.83 -9.47 7.52
C GLY A 103 -7.32 -8.81 6.23
N MET A 104 -7.68 -7.55 6.02
CA MET A 104 -7.20 -6.76 4.87
C MET A 104 -5.66 -6.68 4.86
N THR A 105 -5.08 -6.41 6.03
CA THR A 105 -3.64 -6.26 6.17
C THR A 105 -2.90 -7.53 5.78
N LYS A 106 -3.41 -8.71 6.15
CA LYS A 106 -2.79 -9.98 5.73
C LYS A 106 -2.79 -10.13 4.21
N VAL A 107 -3.86 -9.70 3.54
CA VAL A 107 -3.92 -9.68 2.07
C VAL A 107 -2.88 -8.71 1.49
N ILE A 108 -2.79 -7.49 2.04
CA ILE A 108 -1.78 -6.51 1.61
C ILE A 108 -0.37 -7.05 1.84
N GLN A 109 -0.08 -7.65 3.00
CA GLN A 109 1.23 -8.22 3.32
C GLN A 109 1.59 -9.36 2.36
N ARG A 110 0.65 -10.25 2.04
CA ARG A 110 0.86 -11.30 1.03
C ARG A 110 1.16 -10.69 -0.34
N TRP A 111 0.38 -9.70 -0.77
CA TRP A 111 0.60 -9.02 -2.04
C TRP A 111 1.96 -8.31 -2.08
N MET A 112 2.31 -7.58 -1.02
CA MET A 112 3.63 -6.98 -0.86
C MET A 112 4.74 -8.04 -0.90
N ASN A 113 4.49 -9.24 -0.37
CA ASN A 113 5.42 -10.35 -0.46
C ASN A 113 5.57 -10.91 -1.88
N SER A 114 4.61 -10.72 -2.77
CA SER A 114 4.67 -11.20 -4.16
C SER A 114 5.24 -10.18 -5.14
N VAL A 115 5.18 -8.87 -4.83
CA VAL A 115 5.65 -7.78 -5.73
C VAL A 115 7.03 -7.21 -5.38
N ARG A 116 7.81 -7.98 -4.61
CA ARG A 116 9.15 -7.60 -4.12
C ARG A 116 10.15 -7.40 -5.25
#